data_AF-A0A967GTK7-F1
#
_entry.id   AF-A0A967GTK7-F1
#
_cell.length_a   1.000
_cell.length_b   1.000
_cell.length_c   1.000
_cell.angle_alpha   90.00
_cell.angle_beta   90.00
_cell.angle_gamma   90.00
#
_symmetry.space_group_name_H-M   'P 1'
#
loop_
_entity.id
_entity.type
_entity.pdbx_description
1 polymer ?
#
loop_
_entity_poly.entity_id
_entity_poly.type
_entity_poly.pdbx_seq_one_letter_code
_entity_poly.pdbx_strand_id
1 'polypeptide(L)' 'VGAGYAVAFANPRGSTGYGDDFAQAILGKWGKPEQRDFDVFLDELVERNFTAAHRIGVTGVSGGGHLS' A
#
# COMPACT_ATOMS: atom_id res chain seq x y z
N VAL A 1 -17.80 -13.67 -14.31
CA VAL A 1 -18.14 -12.31 -13.81
C VAL A 1 -17.39 -12.10 -12.50
N GLY A 2 -16.64 -11.00 -12.35
CA GLY A 2 -15.95 -10.69 -11.09
C GLY A 2 -16.93 -10.16 -10.02
N ALA A 3 -16.52 -10.15 -8.75
CA ALA A 3 -17.40 -9.79 -7.62
C ALA A 3 -17.71 -8.28 -7.47
N GLY A 4 -17.25 -7.44 -8.40
CA GLY A 4 -17.54 -5.99 -8.40
C GLY A 4 -16.60 -5.13 -7.56
N TYR A 5 -15.45 -5.67 -7.11
CA TYR A 5 -14.42 -4.89 -6.41
C TYR A 5 -13.43 -4.26 -7.40
N ALA A 6 -13.05 -3.01 -7.15
CA ALA A 6 -11.81 -2.47 -7.68
C ALA A 6 -10.64 -3.00 -6.84
N VAL A 7 -9.57 -3.42 -7.49
CA VAL A 7 -8.35 -3.92 -6.83
C VAL A 7 -7.20 -3.02 -7.25
N ALA A 8 -6.48 -2.48 -6.27
CA ALA A 8 -5.38 -1.55 -6.50
C ALA A 8 -4.14 -2.01 -5.72
N PHE A 9 -2.97 -1.76 -6.28
CA PHE A 9 -1.67 -2.12 -5.70
C PHE A 9 -0.75 -0.91 -5.72
N ALA A 10 0.11 -0.80 -4.71
CA ALA A 10 1.17 0.20 -4.64
C ALA A 10 2.48 -0.49 -4.27
N ASN A 11 3.59 0.10 -4.72
CA ASN A 11 4.94 -0.29 -4.32
C ASN A 11 5.43 0.72 -3.28
N PRO A 12 5.23 0.47 -1.97
CA PRO A 12 5.73 1.37 -0.93
C PRO A 12 7.26 1.32 -0.86
N ARG A 13 7.86 2.28 -0.15
CA ARG A 13 9.28 2.23 0.22
C ARG A 13 9.64 0.86 0.78
N GLY A 14 10.81 0.35 0.39
CA GLY A 14 11.22 -1.03 0.65
C GLY A 14 10.93 -2.01 -0.50
N SER A 15 10.10 -1.63 -1.48
CA SER A 15 9.89 -2.45 -2.68
C SER A 15 11.13 -2.47 -3.57
N THR A 16 11.28 -3.52 -4.36
CA THR A 16 12.38 -3.67 -5.31
C THR A 16 12.07 -2.97 -6.65
N GLY A 17 13.09 -2.75 -7.48
CA GLY A 17 12.95 -2.16 -8.82
C GLY A 17 13.08 -0.64 -8.91
N TYR A 18 13.29 0.04 -7.78
CA TYR A 18 13.43 1.51 -7.69
C TYR A 18 14.81 1.97 -7.18
N GLY A 19 15.80 1.09 -7.19
CA GLY A 19 17.17 1.36 -6.70
C GLY A 19 17.36 1.10 -5.21
N ASP A 20 18.64 1.08 -4.79
CA ASP A 20 19.04 0.67 -3.44
C ASP A 20 18.50 1.61 -2.36
N ASP A 21 18.51 2.92 -2.60
CA ASP A 21 17.99 3.91 -1.65
C ASP A 21 16.51 3.65 -1.32
N PHE A 22 15.71 3.29 -2.34
CA PHE A 22 14.30 3.00 -2.14
C PHE A 22 14.07 1.65 -1.46
N ALA A 23 14.82 0.63 -1.86
CA ALA A 23 14.72 -0.71 -1.28
C ALA A 23 15.21 -0.75 0.19
N GLN A 24 16.24 0.02 0.53
CA GLN A 24 16.79 0.09 1.88
C GLN A 24 16.08 1.14 2.76
N ALA A 25 15.13 1.89 2.22
CA ALA A 25 14.39 2.93 2.92
C ALA A 25 13.59 2.43 4.13
N ILE A 26 13.47 1.11 4.36
CA ILE A 26 12.79 0.50 5.52
C ILE A 26 13.76 -0.21 6.49
N LEU A 27 15.06 -0.26 6.19
CA LEU A 27 16.03 -0.99 7.00
C LEU A 27 16.07 -0.45 8.44
N GLY A 28 15.87 -1.33 9.42
CA GLY A 28 15.82 -0.98 10.84
C GLY A 28 14.55 -0.24 11.28
N LYS A 29 13.57 -0.04 10.39
CA LYS A 29 12.33 0.70 10.66
C LYS A 29 11.11 0.13 9.91
N TRP A 30 11.09 -1.19 9.77
CA TRP A 30 10.00 -1.94 9.13
C TRP A 30 8.64 -1.61 9.75
N GLY A 31 7.62 -1.53 8.91
CA GLY A 31 6.25 -1.20 9.27
C GLY A 31 5.97 0.29 9.49
N LYS A 32 6.88 1.21 9.13
CA LYS A 32 6.69 2.66 9.37
C LYS A 32 6.68 3.47 8.07
N PRO A 33 7.81 3.61 7.32
CA PRO A 33 7.79 4.27 6.02
C PRO A 33 6.74 3.71 5.07
N GLU A 34 6.65 2.38 4.99
CA GLU A 34 5.75 1.67 4.08
C GLU A 34 4.28 1.81 4.48
N GLN A 35 3.96 1.85 5.78
CA GLN A 35 2.60 2.10 6.25
C GLN A 35 2.14 3.51 5.86
N ARG A 36 3.01 4.51 6.05
CA ARG A 36 2.72 5.88 5.63
C ARG A 36 2.51 5.99 4.12
N ASP A 37 3.23 5.22 3.32
CA ASP A 37 3.04 5.21 1.87
C ASP A 37 1.66 4.62 1.49
N PHE A 38 1.20 3.60 2.22
CA PHE A 38 -0.15 3.06 2.06
C PHE A 38 -1.24 4.03 2.50
N ASP A 39 -1.06 4.74 3.61
CA ASP A 39 -2.02 5.75 4.07
C ASP A 39 -2.25 6.81 2.98
N VAL A 40 -1.15 7.36 2.43
CA VAL A 40 -1.20 8.34 1.33
C VAL A 40 -1.83 7.74 0.08
N PHE A 41 -1.55 6.47 -0.23
CA PHE A 41 -2.15 5.78 -1.37
C PHE A 41 -3.68 5.64 -1.22
N LEU A 42 -4.17 5.31 -0.03
CA LEU A 42 -5.60 5.20 0.24
C LEU A 42 -6.29 6.56 0.17
N ASP A 43 -5.67 7.60 0.74
CA ASP A 43 -6.18 8.98 0.66
C ASP A 43 -6.33 9.43 -0.80
N GLU A 44 -5.32 9.20 -1.63
CA GLU A 44 -5.38 9.53 -3.07
C GLU A 44 -6.49 8.78 -3.82
N LEU A 45 -6.76 7.51 -3.48
CA LEU A 45 -7.86 6.76 -4.09
C LEU A 45 -9.22 7.36 -3.73
N VAL A 46 -9.38 7.85 -2.50
CA VAL A 46 -10.61 8.52 -2.05
C VAL A 46 -10.73 9.89 -2.71
N GLU A 47 -9.68 10.71 -2.70
CA GLU A 47 -9.68 12.06 -3.27
C GLU A 47 -9.97 12.07 -4.78
N ARG A 48 -9.48 11.07 -5.49
CA ARG A 48 -9.73 10.89 -6.94
C ARG A 48 -11.07 10.22 -7.25
N ASN A 49 -11.90 9.95 -6.24
CA ASN A 49 -13.20 9.30 -6.37
C ASN A 49 -13.14 7.88 -6.97
N PHE A 50 -12.05 7.13 -6.76
CA PHE A 50 -12.00 5.70 -7.12
C PHE A 50 -12.80 4.83 -6.15
N THR A 51 -12.89 5.23 -4.89
CA THR A 51 -13.68 4.54 -3.85
C THR A 51 -14.15 5.52 -2.77
N ALA A 52 -15.11 5.10 -1.95
CA ALA A 52 -15.49 5.81 -0.73
C ALA A 52 -14.70 5.27 0.46
N ALA A 53 -14.32 6.12 1.42
CA ALA A 53 -13.48 5.74 2.56
C ALA A 53 -14.02 4.54 3.38
N HIS A 54 -15.35 4.41 3.50
CA HIS A 54 -15.99 3.30 4.22
C HIS A 54 -16.16 2.02 3.39
N ARG A 55 -15.63 1.98 2.15
CA ARG A 55 -15.73 0.86 1.20
C ARG A 55 -14.33 0.34 0.82
N ILE A 56 -13.40 0.36 1.76
CA ILE A 56 -12.02 -0.09 1.57
C ILE A 56 -11.78 -1.35 2.40
N GLY A 57 -11.17 -2.36 1.79
CA GLY A 57 -10.60 -3.51 2.48
C GLY A 57 -9.13 -3.64 2.10
N VAL A 58 -8.27 -3.89 3.10
CA VAL A 58 -6.83 -4.12 2.91
C VAL A 58 -6.54 -5.60 3.14
N THR A 59 -5.70 -6.18 2.28
CA THR A 59 -5.33 -7.60 2.39
C THR A 59 -3.95 -7.86 1.81
N GLY A 60 -3.24 -8.81 2.40
CA GLY A 60 -1.91 -9.24 1.97
C GLY A 60 -1.44 -10.49 2.70
N VAL A 61 -0.36 -11.09 2.19
CA VAL A 61 0.31 -12.24 2.81
C VAL A 61 1.74 -11.87 3.20
N SER A 62 2.29 -12.54 4.22
CA SER A 62 3.65 -12.30 4.72
C SER A 62 3.85 -10.84 5.12
N GLY A 63 4.85 -10.13 4.59
CA GLY A 63 5.05 -8.71 4.88
C GLY A 63 3.84 -7.84 4.53
N GLY A 64 3.07 -8.19 3.49
CA GLY A 64 1.80 -7.51 3.21
C GLY A 64 0.73 -7.77 4.26
N GLY A 65 0.72 -8.97 4.87
CA GLY A 65 -0.18 -9.29 5.98
C GLY A 65 0.18 -8.56 7.28
N HIS A 66 1.46 -8.21 7.49
CA HIS A 66 1.89 -7.35 8.59
C HIS A 66 1.39 -5.91 8.44
N LEU A 67 1.18 -5.45 7.20
CA LEU A 67 0.72 -4.10 6.87
C LEU A 67 -0.79 -4.00 6.63
N SER A 68 -1.53 -5.12 6.74
CA SER A 68 -2.97 -5.19 6.49
C SER A 68 -3.81 -4.85 7.71
#